data_AF-A0A1F3R4G3-F1
#
_entry.id   AF-A0A1F3R4G3-F1
#
_cell.length_a   1.000
_cell.length_b   1.000
_cell.length_c   1.000
_cell.angle_alpha   90.00
_cell.angle_beta   90.00
_cell.angle_gamma   90.00
#
_symmetry.space_group_name_H-M   'P 1'
#
loop_
_entity.id
_entity.type
_entity.pdbx_description
1 polymer ?
#
loop_
_entity_poly.entity_id
_entity_poly.type
_entity_poly.pdbx_seq_one_letter_code
_entity_poly.pdbx_strand_id
1 'polypeptide(L)'
;MPQNKLIKITSTFEFKTAVILSLAIVCVAAFNSQQLDYFSAASSGFMLMIGMLILIFLIVFLRNASIFIFNSQLYTYPALPFVLMLGALLFAIFFPFTKFYVDSDFKNNLIKRKEVVDKIYFREWRTDSNGDFKLPEGYYNLASDSMVRFCDDDKVITIVFVTFKQNIKASCIAYIEGLKDEKDIRKWISRKDQFPYYPIKYRKLAENWYAISCDKDFFNELN
;
A
#
# COMPACT_ATOMS: atom_id res chain seq x y z
N MET A 1 -22.41 27.69 36.78
CA MET A 1 -21.14 27.83 36.02
C MET A 1 -21.35 28.86 34.92
N PRO A 2 -20.42 29.81 34.68
CA PRO A 2 -20.58 30.79 33.60
C PRO A 2 -20.58 30.07 32.24
N GLN A 3 -21.56 30.38 31.38
CA GLN A 3 -21.76 29.76 30.05
C GLN A 3 -20.47 29.72 29.21
N ASN A 4 -19.62 30.73 29.32
CA ASN A 4 -18.33 30.80 28.62
C ASN A 4 -17.34 29.67 28.99
N LYS A 5 -17.38 29.15 30.22
CA LYS A 5 -16.49 28.06 30.64
C LYS A 5 -16.94 26.72 30.04
N LEU A 6 -18.25 26.50 29.95
CA LEU A 6 -18.85 25.32 29.31
C LEU A 6 -18.53 25.31 27.81
N ILE A 7 -18.78 26.40 27.08
CA ILE A 7 -18.47 26.52 25.63
C ILE A 7 -17.00 26.22 25.33
N LYS A 8 -16.08 26.74 26.16
CA LYS A 8 -14.64 26.51 25.99
C LYS A 8 -14.25 25.04 26.19
N ILE A 9 -14.83 24.35 27.17
CA ILE A 9 -14.60 22.92 27.40
C ILE A 9 -15.11 22.10 26.20
N THR A 10 -16.33 22.37 25.71
CA THR A 10 -16.91 21.66 24.57
C THR A 10 -16.06 21.83 23.31
N SER A 11 -15.63 23.06 23.02
CA SER A 11 -14.78 23.35 21.85
C SER A 11 -13.43 22.60 21.88
N THR A 12 -12.85 22.45 23.08
CA THR A 12 -11.56 21.75 23.25
C THR A 12 -11.71 20.25 23.06
N PHE A 13 -12.81 19.67 23.55
CA PHE A 13 -13.12 18.25 23.39
C PHE A 13 -13.42 17.90 21.93
N GLU A 14 -14.18 18.75 21.23
CA GLU A 14 -14.51 18.56 19.81
C GLU A 14 -13.27 18.60 18.94
N PHE A 15 -12.39 19.57 19.16
CA PHE A 15 -11.13 19.67 18.43
C PHE A 15 -10.24 18.42 18.63
N LYS A 16 -10.07 17.96 19.87
CA LYS A 16 -9.27 16.76 20.16
C LYS A 16 -9.84 15.51 19.49
N THR A 17 -11.16 15.33 19.56
CA THR A 17 -11.85 14.21 18.92
C THR A 17 -11.67 14.23 17.41
N ALA A 18 -11.80 15.41 16.78
CA ALA A 18 -11.58 15.58 15.35
C ALA A 18 -10.15 15.22 14.93
N VAL A 19 -9.13 15.64 15.70
CA VAL A 19 -7.72 15.29 15.43
C VAL A 19 -7.50 13.78 15.53
N ILE A 20 -7.97 13.14 16.61
CA ILE A 20 -7.79 11.70 16.82
C ILE A 20 -8.45 10.89 15.70
N LEU A 21 -9.70 11.22 15.34
CA LEU A 21 -10.43 10.52 14.29
C LEU A 21 -9.86 10.78 12.89
N SER A 22 -9.34 11.99 12.64
CA SER A 22 -8.64 12.33 11.40
C SER A 22 -7.35 11.51 11.24
N LEU A 23 -6.58 11.36 12.31
CA LEU A 23 -5.40 10.49 12.29
C LEU A 23 -5.81 9.03 12.10
N ALA A 24 -6.85 8.58 12.79
CA ALA A 24 -7.35 7.21 12.68
C ALA A 24 -7.79 6.88 11.24
N ILE A 25 -8.52 7.77 10.54
CA ILE A 25 -8.97 7.50 9.18
C ILE A 25 -7.80 7.46 8.18
N VAL A 26 -6.80 8.33 8.35
CA VAL A 26 -5.58 8.32 7.54
C VAL A 26 -4.78 7.04 7.79
N CYS A 27 -4.66 6.60 9.05
CA CYS A 27 -4.05 5.32 9.38
C CYS A 27 -4.82 4.16 8.74
N VAL A 28 -6.15 4.13 8.84
CA VAL A 28 -6.98 3.10 8.21
C VAL A 28 -6.77 3.07 6.69
N ALA A 29 -6.73 4.23 6.03
CA ALA A 29 -6.45 4.30 4.60
C ALA A 29 -5.05 3.78 4.25
N ALA A 30 -4.03 4.18 5.03
CA ALA A 30 -2.68 3.68 4.88
C ALA A 30 -2.60 2.16 5.09
N PHE A 31 -3.25 1.61 6.12
CA PHE A 31 -3.27 0.18 6.39
C PHE A 31 -4.05 -0.61 5.33
N ASN A 32 -5.20 -0.09 4.88
CA ASN A 32 -5.97 -0.70 3.79
C ASN A 32 -5.14 -0.77 2.50
N SER A 33 -4.33 0.24 2.22
CA SER A 33 -3.40 0.21 1.08
C SER A 33 -2.22 -0.76 1.27
N GLN A 34 -1.81 -1.00 2.52
CA GLN A 34 -0.59 -1.72 2.86
C GLN A 34 -0.72 -3.23 3.00
N GLN A 35 -1.95 -3.81 2.93
CA GLN A 35 -2.29 -5.24 3.08
C GLN A 35 -3.15 -5.49 4.33
N LEU A 36 -4.36 -6.01 4.08
CA LEU A 36 -5.19 -6.66 5.08
C LEU A 36 -4.75 -8.10 5.39
N ASP A 37 -3.62 -8.59 4.85
CA ASP A 37 -3.30 -10.02 4.86
C ASP A 37 -2.65 -10.53 6.15
N TYR A 38 -1.95 -9.70 6.92
CA TYR A 38 -1.59 -10.08 8.30
C TYR A 38 -2.83 -10.21 9.19
N PHE A 39 -3.92 -9.53 8.83
CA PHE A 39 -5.18 -9.52 9.58
C PHE A 39 -6.29 -10.36 8.94
N SER A 40 -6.11 -10.94 7.76
CA SER A 40 -7.15 -11.75 7.13
C SER A 40 -7.22 -13.15 7.73
N ALA A 41 -6.08 -13.68 8.19
CA ALA A 41 -6.05 -14.93 8.97
C ALA A 41 -6.52 -14.71 10.42
N ALA A 42 -6.40 -13.48 10.92
CA ALA A 42 -6.84 -13.05 12.23
C ALA A 42 -7.86 -11.91 12.12
N SER A 43 -9.15 -12.28 12.04
CA SER A 43 -10.31 -11.55 12.58
C SER A 43 -11.26 -10.82 11.60
N SER A 44 -12.44 -11.42 11.44
CA SER A 44 -13.70 -10.67 11.27
C SER A 44 -13.84 -9.52 12.27
N GLY A 45 -13.25 -9.66 13.47
CA GLY A 45 -13.17 -8.63 14.49
C GLY A 45 -12.40 -7.36 14.08
N PHE A 46 -11.28 -7.46 13.35
CA PHE A 46 -10.51 -6.30 12.90
C PHE A 46 -11.25 -5.54 11.81
N MET A 47 -11.86 -6.25 10.87
CA MET A 47 -12.74 -5.63 9.86
C MET A 47 -13.94 -4.92 10.51
N LEU A 48 -14.53 -5.54 11.54
CA LEU A 48 -15.59 -4.92 12.33
C LEU A 48 -15.09 -3.68 13.08
N MET A 49 -13.88 -3.72 13.66
CA MET A 49 -13.25 -2.58 14.33
C MET A 49 -13.00 -1.42 13.36
N ILE A 50 -12.47 -1.70 12.16
CA ILE A 50 -12.30 -0.69 11.10
C ILE A 50 -13.67 -0.10 10.72
N GLY A 51 -14.68 -0.95 10.50
CA GLY A 51 -16.04 -0.50 10.20
C GLY A 51 -16.63 0.40 11.28
N MET A 52 -16.43 0.04 12.56
CA MET A 52 -16.85 0.87 13.69
C MET A 52 -16.10 2.20 13.75
N LEU A 53 -14.79 2.23 13.49
CA LEU A 53 -14.00 3.46 13.46
C LEU A 53 -14.49 4.40 12.35
N ILE A 54 -14.78 3.87 11.16
CA ILE A 54 -15.36 4.65 10.04
C ILE A 54 -16.74 5.19 10.43
N LEU A 55 -17.59 4.37 11.05
CA LEU A 55 -18.92 4.81 11.49
C LEU A 55 -18.83 5.93 12.54
N ILE A 56 -17.96 5.80 13.54
CA ILE A 56 -17.71 6.85 14.55
C ILE A 56 -17.19 8.12 13.88
N PHE A 57 -16.26 7.99 12.93
CA PHE A 57 -15.77 9.12 12.14
C PHE A 57 -16.92 9.85 11.44
N LEU A 58 -17.82 9.12 10.76
CA LEU A 58 -18.96 9.71 10.05
C LEU A 58 -19.94 10.42 11.00
N ILE A 59 -20.26 9.83 12.15
CA ILE A 59 -21.15 10.45 13.14
C ILE A 59 -20.56 11.77 13.64
N VAL A 60 -19.28 11.77 14.00
CA VAL A 60 -18.59 12.98 14.48
C VAL A 60 -18.43 14.01 13.37
N PHE A 61 -18.17 13.57 12.13
CA PHE A 61 -18.09 14.43 10.96
C PHE A 61 -19.40 15.17 10.71
N LEU A 62 -20.52 14.44 10.64
CA LEU A 62 -21.86 15.01 10.44
C LEU A 62 -22.25 15.95 11.57
N ARG A 63 -21.93 15.60 12.82
CA ARG A 63 -22.17 16.49 13.97
C ARG A 63 -21.39 17.82 13.82
N ASN A 64 -20.10 17.76 13.49
CA ASN A 64 -19.29 18.96 13.30
C ASN A 64 -19.74 19.78 12.08
N ALA A 65 -20.15 19.13 11.00
CA ALA A 65 -20.72 19.80 9.83
C ALA A 65 -22.01 20.56 10.21
N SER A 66 -22.91 19.93 10.97
CA SER A 66 -24.14 20.57 11.44
C SER A 66 -23.85 21.76 12.37
N ILE A 67 -22.89 21.64 13.28
CA ILE A 67 -22.48 22.77 14.14
C ILE A 67 -21.95 23.92 13.29
N PHE A 68 -21.11 23.63 12.30
CA PHE A 68 -20.57 24.64 11.39
C PHE A 68 -21.67 25.35 10.59
N ILE A 69 -22.66 24.61 10.08
CA ILE A 69 -23.76 25.15 9.25
C ILE A 69 -24.74 25.98 10.10
N PHE A 70 -25.18 25.45 11.24
CA PHE A 70 -26.32 26.01 11.98
C PHE A 70 -25.92 26.88 13.18
N ASN A 71 -24.70 26.76 13.69
CA ASN A 71 -24.28 27.30 15.00
C ASN A 71 -22.91 27.98 14.97
N SER A 72 -22.51 28.53 13.81
CA SER A 72 -21.19 29.16 13.61
C SER A 72 -20.88 30.30 14.60
N GLN A 73 -21.88 30.94 15.19
CA GLN A 73 -21.71 32.04 16.14
C GLN A 73 -21.29 31.60 17.56
N LEU A 74 -21.41 30.31 17.91
CA LEU A 74 -21.18 29.80 19.28
C LEU A 74 -19.71 29.47 19.58
N TYR A 75 -18.84 29.45 18.57
CA TYR A 75 -17.45 29.03 18.72
C TYR A 75 -16.49 30.06 18.14
N THR A 76 -15.28 30.15 18.72
CA THR A 76 -14.22 31.03 18.20
C THR A 76 -13.68 30.52 16.86
N TYR A 77 -13.71 29.19 16.64
CA TYR A 77 -13.25 28.54 15.40
C TYR A 77 -14.16 27.34 15.02
N PRO A 78 -15.46 27.58 14.72
CA PRO A 78 -16.44 26.52 14.46
C PRO A 78 -16.06 25.63 13.27
N ALA A 79 -15.33 26.19 12.32
CA ALA A 79 -14.95 25.50 11.09
C ALA A 79 -13.78 24.54 11.27
N LEU A 80 -12.90 24.78 12.26
CA LEU A 80 -11.60 24.12 12.32
C LEU A 80 -11.69 22.58 12.47
N PRO A 81 -12.52 22.02 13.36
CA PRO A 81 -12.69 20.57 13.44
C PRO A 81 -13.23 19.96 12.14
N PHE A 82 -14.19 20.63 11.50
CA PHE A 82 -14.78 20.18 10.24
C PHE A 82 -13.75 20.19 9.10
N VAL A 83 -13.00 21.28 8.94
CA VAL A 83 -11.94 21.42 7.93
C VAL A 83 -10.85 20.37 8.11
N LEU A 84 -10.45 20.07 9.35
CA LEU A 84 -9.48 19.01 9.64
C LEU A 84 -9.98 17.63 9.19
N MET A 85 -11.21 17.27 9.55
CA MET A 85 -11.78 15.98 9.18
C MET A 85 -12.00 15.87 7.67
N LEU A 86 -12.45 16.95 7.02
CA LEU A 86 -12.59 17.00 5.56
C LEU A 86 -11.24 16.85 4.87
N GLY A 87 -10.21 17.57 5.34
CA GLY A 87 -8.85 17.45 4.83
C GLY A 87 -8.29 16.03 4.99
N ALA A 88 -8.52 15.39 6.14
CA ALA A 88 -8.11 14.02 6.38
C ALA A 88 -8.84 13.01 5.48
N LEU A 89 -10.14 13.22 5.23
CA LEU A 89 -10.92 12.40 4.30
C LEU A 89 -10.40 12.55 2.86
N LEU A 90 -10.18 13.78 2.41
CA LEU A 90 -9.63 14.05 1.08
C LEU A 90 -8.22 13.44 0.95
N PHE A 91 -7.37 13.60 1.97
CA PHE A 91 -6.05 12.98 1.99
C PHE A 91 -6.16 11.45 1.94
N ALA A 92 -7.03 10.84 2.75
CA ALA A 92 -7.24 9.39 2.78
C ALA A 92 -7.71 8.82 1.42
N ILE A 93 -8.51 9.58 0.67
CA ILE A 93 -9.05 9.16 -0.63
C ILE A 93 -8.06 9.40 -1.77
N PHE A 94 -7.39 10.56 -1.79
CA PHE A 94 -6.58 10.99 -2.93
C PHE A 94 -5.09 10.75 -2.77
N PHE A 95 -4.60 10.45 -1.56
CA PHE A 95 -3.19 10.16 -1.36
C PHE A 95 -2.85 8.77 -1.91
N PRO A 96 -1.83 8.65 -2.78
CA PRO A 96 -1.53 7.41 -3.48
C PRO A 96 -0.65 6.49 -2.60
N PHE A 97 -1.22 5.99 -1.51
CA PHE A 97 -0.49 5.20 -0.51
C PHE A 97 0.18 3.97 -1.13
N THR A 98 -0.50 3.30 -2.06
CA THR A 98 0.02 2.08 -2.70
C THR A 98 1.28 2.41 -3.50
N LYS A 99 1.26 3.49 -4.29
CA LYS A 99 2.43 4.00 -5.00
C LYS A 99 3.57 4.30 -4.05
N PHE A 100 3.29 5.09 -3.01
CA PHE A 100 4.30 5.54 -2.05
C PHE A 100 4.96 4.34 -1.37
N TYR A 101 4.17 3.34 -0.98
CA TYR A 101 4.66 2.13 -0.36
C TYR A 101 5.55 1.30 -1.30
N VAL A 102 5.10 1.02 -2.53
CA VAL A 102 5.89 0.28 -3.52
C VAL A 102 7.21 1.02 -3.84
N ASP A 103 7.16 2.34 -3.98
CA ASP A 103 8.37 3.16 -4.23
C ASP A 103 9.33 3.14 -3.04
N SER A 104 8.81 3.23 -1.82
CA SER A 104 9.59 3.18 -0.58
C SER A 104 10.24 1.82 -0.40
N ASP A 105 9.47 0.73 -0.50
CA ASP A 105 9.98 -0.63 -0.45
C ASP A 105 11.05 -0.87 -1.52
N PHE A 106 10.78 -0.46 -2.77
CA PHE A 106 11.76 -0.58 -3.85
C PHE A 106 13.07 0.11 -3.53
N LYS A 107 13.02 1.39 -3.13
CA LYS A 107 14.22 2.19 -2.83
C LYS A 107 15.01 1.64 -1.64
N ASN A 108 14.32 1.30 -0.55
CA ASN A 108 14.96 0.83 0.67
C ASN A 108 15.65 -0.53 0.49
N ASN A 109 15.12 -1.36 -0.41
CA ASN A 109 15.62 -2.71 -0.65
C ASN A 109 16.42 -2.87 -1.96
N LEU A 110 16.60 -1.80 -2.75
CA LEU A 110 17.20 -1.88 -4.09
C LEU A 110 18.60 -2.47 -4.08
N ILE A 111 19.46 -2.02 -3.16
CA ILE A 111 20.86 -2.47 -3.08
C ILE A 111 20.91 -3.98 -2.83
N LYS A 112 20.16 -4.47 -1.84
CA LYS A 112 20.09 -5.90 -1.53
C LYS A 112 19.48 -6.71 -2.68
N ARG A 113 18.44 -6.19 -3.34
CA ARG A 113 17.82 -6.86 -4.50
C ARG A 113 18.78 -6.98 -5.68
N LYS A 114 19.59 -5.94 -5.95
CA LYS A 114 20.65 -5.99 -6.97
C LYS A 114 21.67 -7.07 -6.64
N GLU A 115 22.11 -7.14 -5.39
CA GLU A 115 23.04 -8.20 -4.97
C GLU A 115 22.46 -9.61 -5.17
N VAL A 116 21.18 -9.82 -4.87
CA VAL A 116 20.50 -11.10 -5.16
C VAL A 116 20.47 -11.37 -6.67
N VAL A 117 20.12 -10.36 -7.47
CA VAL A 117 20.11 -10.47 -8.94
C VAL A 117 21.48 -10.88 -9.45
N ASP A 118 22.54 -10.20 -9.02
CA ASP A 118 23.92 -10.49 -9.45
C ASP A 118 24.32 -11.92 -9.07
N LYS A 119 24.07 -12.36 -7.84
CA LYS A 119 24.44 -13.71 -7.38
C LYS A 119 23.69 -14.83 -8.10
N ILE A 120 22.41 -14.61 -8.43
CA ILE A 120 21.64 -15.56 -9.24
C ILE A 120 22.15 -15.54 -10.68
N TYR A 121 22.38 -14.36 -11.24
CA TYR A 121 22.85 -14.16 -12.62
C TYR A 121 24.22 -14.83 -12.86
N PHE A 122 25.18 -14.61 -11.95
CA PHE A 122 26.51 -15.23 -12.01
C PHE A 122 26.53 -16.68 -11.52
N ARG A 123 25.36 -17.29 -11.26
CA ARG A 123 25.19 -18.69 -10.82
C ARG A 123 25.93 -19.05 -9.53
N GLU A 124 26.20 -18.06 -8.69
CA GLU A 124 26.72 -18.27 -7.33
C GLU A 124 25.65 -18.92 -6.46
N TRP A 125 24.39 -18.55 -6.69
CA TRP A 125 23.22 -19.12 -6.04
C TRP A 125 22.45 -20.01 -7.02
N ARG A 126 22.31 -21.29 -6.66
CA ARG A 126 21.62 -22.28 -7.50
C ARG A 126 20.14 -22.30 -7.18
N THR A 127 19.32 -22.17 -8.22
CA THR A 127 17.88 -22.37 -8.16
C THR A 127 17.56 -23.87 -8.16
N ASP A 128 16.35 -24.23 -7.72
CA ASP A 128 15.83 -25.57 -7.90
C ASP A 128 15.42 -25.85 -9.36
N SER A 129 14.87 -27.03 -9.62
CA SER A 129 14.39 -27.45 -10.94
C SER A 129 13.23 -26.61 -11.48
N ASN A 130 12.55 -25.84 -10.63
CA ASN A 130 11.43 -24.98 -10.98
C ASN A 130 11.87 -23.51 -11.16
N GLY A 131 13.18 -23.23 -11.03
CA GLY A 131 13.71 -21.87 -11.04
C GLY A 131 13.49 -21.12 -9.73
N ASP A 132 12.98 -21.77 -8.68
CA ASP A 132 12.74 -21.13 -7.39
C ASP A 132 14.01 -21.17 -6.52
N PHE A 133 14.23 -20.11 -5.75
CA PHE A 133 15.38 -19.95 -4.87
C PHE A 133 14.95 -19.41 -3.51
N LYS A 134 15.37 -20.10 -2.44
CA LYS A 134 15.17 -19.64 -1.08
C LYS A 134 16.30 -18.69 -0.68
N LEU A 135 15.93 -17.45 -0.39
CA LEU A 135 16.85 -16.42 0.09
C LEU A 135 17.52 -16.86 1.40
N PRO A 136 18.75 -16.39 1.71
CA PRO A 136 19.38 -16.61 3.01
C PRO A 136 18.92 -15.59 4.06
N GLU A 137 19.26 -15.82 5.33
CA GLU A 137 18.71 -15.14 6.53
C GLU A 137 18.87 -13.60 6.57
N GLY A 138 19.72 -12.99 5.73
CA GLY A 138 19.83 -11.52 5.61
C GLY A 138 18.89 -10.85 4.59
N TYR A 139 18.16 -11.66 3.81
CA TYR A 139 17.38 -11.22 2.64
C TYR A 139 15.91 -11.66 2.71
N TYR A 140 15.48 -12.35 3.77
CA TYR A 140 14.11 -12.84 3.93
C TYR A 140 13.05 -11.76 3.73
N ASN A 141 13.35 -10.51 4.08
CA ASN A 141 12.43 -9.38 3.92
C ASN A 141 12.23 -8.92 2.46
N LEU A 142 13.02 -9.43 1.50
CA LEU A 142 12.92 -9.01 0.10
C LEU A 142 11.77 -9.64 -0.66
N ALA A 143 11.28 -10.79 -0.18
CA ALA A 143 10.17 -11.52 -0.77
C ALA A 143 9.38 -12.27 0.31
N SER A 144 8.06 -12.33 0.14
CA SER A 144 7.16 -13.19 0.90
C SER A 144 7.63 -14.64 0.84
N ASP A 145 7.62 -15.30 1.99
CA ASP A 145 8.15 -16.65 2.21
C ASP A 145 9.65 -16.80 1.89
N SER A 146 10.35 -15.67 1.71
CA SER A 146 11.77 -15.65 1.37
C SER A 146 12.10 -16.37 0.06
N MET A 147 11.14 -16.45 -0.87
CA MET A 147 11.29 -17.15 -2.15
C MET A 147 11.39 -16.17 -3.30
N VAL A 148 12.33 -16.42 -4.21
CA VAL A 148 12.53 -15.68 -5.46
C VAL A 148 12.43 -16.66 -6.61
N ARG A 149 11.79 -16.26 -7.71
CA ARG A 149 11.74 -17.07 -8.93
C ARG A 149 12.68 -16.50 -9.98
N PHE A 150 13.50 -17.35 -10.55
CA PHE A 150 14.39 -17.07 -11.67
C PHE A 150 13.87 -17.79 -12.90
N CYS A 151 13.81 -17.08 -14.02
CA CYS A 151 13.47 -17.63 -15.31
C CYS A 151 14.47 -17.13 -16.36
N ASP A 152 14.94 -18.05 -17.19
CA ASP A 152 15.88 -17.79 -18.28
C ASP A 152 15.32 -18.44 -19.56
N ASP A 153 14.98 -17.62 -20.56
CA ASP A 153 14.45 -18.04 -21.87
C ASP A 153 15.40 -17.56 -22.97
N ASP A 154 16.67 -17.99 -22.88
CA ASP A 154 17.84 -17.78 -23.76
C ASP A 154 18.19 -16.33 -24.16
N LYS A 155 17.27 -15.38 -23.98
CA LYS A 155 17.28 -13.99 -24.43
C LYS A 155 16.72 -13.05 -23.38
N VAL A 156 15.91 -13.57 -22.45
CA VAL A 156 15.26 -12.76 -21.42
C VAL A 156 15.51 -13.42 -20.08
N ILE A 157 16.09 -12.64 -19.18
CA ILE A 157 16.35 -13.04 -17.80
C ILE A 157 15.33 -12.32 -16.92
N THR A 158 14.61 -13.10 -16.12
CA THR A 158 13.59 -12.58 -15.20
C THR A 158 13.86 -13.09 -13.79
N ILE A 159 13.91 -12.16 -12.83
CA ILE A 159 14.01 -12.47 -11.40
C ILE A 159 12.83 -11.82 -10.68
N VAL A 160 11.98 -12.62 -10.06
CA VAL A 160 10.72 -12.20 -9.45
C VAL A 160 10.80 -12.31 -7.94
N PHE A 161 10.69 -11.16 -7.27
CA PHE A 161 10.52 -11.05 -5.83
C PHE A 161 9.02 -10.90 -5.54
N VAL A 162 8.39 -11.96 -5.03
CA VAL A 162 6.97 -11.88 -4.62
C VAL A 162 6.91 -11.08 -3.32
N THR A 163 6.66 -9.79 -3.37
CA THR A 163 6.78 -8.89 -2.21
C THR A 163 5.47 -8.72 -1.44
N PHE A 164 4.33 -8.83 -2.11
CA PHE A 164 3.04 -8.51 -1.53
C PHE A 164 2.06 -9.66 -1.80
N LYS A 165 2.02 -10.68 -0.92
CA LYS A 165 1.03 -11.76 -1.01
C LYS A 165 -0.29 -11.29 -0.42
N GLN A 166 -1.25 -10.94 -1.29
CA GLN A 166 -2.64 -10.83 -0.87
C GLN A 166 -3.38 -12.14 -1.09
N ASN A 167 -4.37 -12.43 -0.25
CA ASN A 167 -5.16 -13.67 -0.17
C ASN A 167 -5.53 -14.32 -1.52
N ILE A 168 -5.64 -13.56 -2.63
CA ILE A 168 -5.77 -14.11 -3.99
C ILE A 168 -5.02 -13.25 -5.05
N LYS A 169 -4.33 -12.18 -4.64
CA LYS A 169 -3.77 -11.18 -5.57
C LYS A 169 -2.33 -10.80 -5.23
N ALA A 170 -1.33 -11.58 -5.65
CA ALA A 170 0.04 -11.18 -5.37
C ALA A 170 0.53 -10.06 -6.29
N SER A 171 1.31 -9.18 -5.70
CA SER A 171 2.12 -8.20 -6.42
C SER A 171 3.59 -8.48 -6.16
N CYS A 172 4.40 -8.31 -7.18
CA CYS A 172 5.82 -8.62 -7.16
C CYS A 172 6.64 -7.46 -7.72
N ILE A 173 7.92 -7.46 -7.36
CA ILE A 173 8.94 -6.65 -8.00
C ILE A 173 9.77 -7.60 -8.85
N ALA A 174 9.88 -7.30 -10.14
CA ALA A 174 10.60 -8.11 -11.09
C ALA A 174 11.77 -7.32 -11.70
N TYR A 175 12.91 -7.98 -11.79
CA TYR A 175 13.99 -7.59 -12.68
C TYR A 175 13.79 -8.33 -14.01
N ILE A 176 13.78 -7.60 -15.13
CA ILE A 176 13.60 -8.15 -16.48
C ILE A 176 14.68 -7.53 -17.38
N GLU A 177 15.58 -8.35 -17.85
CA GLU A 177 16.68 -7.99 -18.74
C GLU A 177 16.54 -8.68 -20.10
N GLY A 178 17.02 -8.04 -21.17
CA GLY A 178 16.97 -8.56 -22.53
C GLY A 178 15.81 -8.02 -23.38
N LEU A 179 14.88 -7.27 -22.78
CA LEU A 179 13.78 -6.60 -23.47
C LEU A 179 13.95 -5.08 -23.43
N LYS A 180 13.89 -4.44 -24.61
CA LYS A 180 14.01 -2.98 -24.74
C LYS A 180 12.68 -2.30 -25.01
N ASP A 181 11.79 -2.97 -25.75
CA ASP A 181 10.52 -2.40 -26.18
C ASP A 181 9.40 -2.67 -25.16
N GLU A 182 8.61 -1.63 -24.84
CA GLU A 182 7.50 -1.72 -23.90
C GLU A 182 6.44 -2.76 -24.33
N LYS A 183 6.25 -2.93 -25.64
CA LYS A 183 5.34 -3.94 -26.20
C LYS A 183 5.81 -5.36 -25.86
N ASP A 184 7.12 -5.60 -25.94
CA ASP A 184 7.69 -6.91 -25.64
C ASP A 184 7.67 -7.18 -24.13
N ILE A 185 7.98 -6.17 -23.31
CA ILE A 185 7.86 -6.24 -21.85
C ILE A 185 6.42 -6.58 -21.45
N ARG A 186 5.42 -5.92 -22.04
CA ARG A 186 4.01 -6.21 -21.79
C ARG A 186 3.66 -7.66 -22.15
N LYS A 187 4.06 -8.11 -23.34
CA LYS A 187 3.81 -9.48 -23.80
C LYS A 187 4.50 -10.51 -22.92
N TRP A 188 5.71 -10.21 -22.46
CA TRP A 188 6.49 -11.04 -21.54
C TRP A 188 5.81 -11.19 -20.19
N ILE A 189 5.40 -10.06 -19.59
CA ILE A 189 4.72 -10.06 -18.29
C ILE A 189 3.42 -10.85 -18.37
N SER A 190 2.65 -10.79 -19.47
CA SER A 190 1.41 -11.55 -19.62
C SER A 190 1.56 -13.09 -19.71
N ARG A 191 2.79 -13.64 -19.69
CA ARG A 191 3.04 -15.08 -19.72
C ARG A 191 2.78 -15.74 -18.37
N LYS A 192 1.96 -16.81 -18.37
CA LYS A 192 1.50 -17.53 -17.15
C LYS A 192 2.56 -18.39 -16.48
N ASP A 193 3.52 -18.87 -17.27
CA ASP A 193 4.62 -19.71 -16.84
C ASP A 193 5.68 -18.92 -16.06
N GLN A 194 5.80 -17.63 -16.34
CA GLN A 194 6.86 -16.76 -15.80
C GLN A 194 6.47 -16.12 -14.47
N PHE A 195 5.19 -15.77 -14.32
CA PHE A 195 4.67 -15.10 -13.13
C PHE A 195 3.70 -16.02 -12.41
N PRO A 196 3.80 -16.13 -11.07
CA PRO A 196 2.92 -17.00 -10.29
C PRO A 196 1.42 -16.64 -10.37
N TYR A 197 1.07 -15.49 -10.97
CA TYR A 197 -0.29 -14.96 -11.09
C TYR A 197 -0.47 -14.32 -12.47
N TYR A 198 -1.71 -14.31 -12.99
CA TYR A 198 -2.03 -13.64 -14.25
C TYR A 198 -1.89 -12.12 -14.08
N PRO A 199 -0.80 -11.50 -14.53
CA PRO A 199 -0.55 -10.11 -14.21
C PRO A 199 -1.46 -9.25 -15.07
N ILE A 200 -2.16 -8.34 -14.41
CA ILE A 200 -3.16 -7.49 -15.06
C ILE A 200 -2.58 -6.11 -15.32
N LYS A 201 -1.63 -5.66 -14.48
CA LYS A 201 -0.93 -4.39 -14.64
C LYS A 201 0.52 -4.47 -14.22
N TYR A 202 1.33 -3.57 -14.80
CA TYR A 202 2.70 -3.36 -14.39
C TYR A 202 3.05 -1.87 -14.43
N ARG A 203 4.09 -1.50 -13.69
CA ARG A 203 4.66 -0.15 -13.63
C ARG A 203 6.17 -0.25 -13.61
N LYS A 204 6.85 0.50 -14.48
CA LYS A 204 8.31 0.61 -14.45
C LYS A 204 8.76 1.40 -13.21
N LEU A 205 9.71 0.86 -12.46
CA LEU A 205 10.30 1.49 -11.27
C LEU A 205 11.67 2.10 -11.57
N ALA A 206 12.48 1.39 -12.35
CA ALA A 206 13.80 1.80 -12.81
C ALA A 206 14.18 1.04 -14.10
N GLU A 207 15.41 1.21 -14.58
CA GLU A 207 15.94 0.39 -15.67
C GLU A 207 15.87 -1.10 -15.29
N ASN A 208 15.23 -1.91 -16.15
CA ASN A 208 14.97 -3.33 -15.94
C ASN A 208 14.13 -3.70 -14.70
N TRP A 209 13.65 -2.75 -13.89
CA TRP A 209 12.85 -3.02 -12.69
C TRP A 209 11.38 -2.64 -12.87
N TYR A 210 10.48 -3.58 -12.53
CA TYR A 210 9.04 -3.44 -12.71
C TYR A 210 8.30 -3.88 -11.44
N ALA A 211 7.31 -3.11 -11.02
CA ALA A 211 6.27 -3.59 -10.11
C ALA A 211 5.17 -4.21 -10.94
N ILE A 212 4.74 -5.41 -10.60
CA ILE A 212 3.75 -6.19 -11.34
C ILE A 212 2.67 -6.62 -10.36
N SER A 213 1.41 -6.52 -10.77
CA SER A 213 0.27 -6.91 -9.96
C SER A 213 -0.78 -7.63 -10.79
N CYS A 214 -1.39 -8.65 -10.20
CA CYS A 214 -2.60 -9.26 -10.73
C CYS A 214 -3.88 -8.55 -10.26
N ASP A 215 -3.79 -7.43 -9.53
CA ASP A 215 -4.94 -6.58 -9.24
C ASP A 215 -5.04 -5.42 -10.23
N LYS A 216 -6.23 -5.25 -10.82
CA LYS A 216 -6.53 -4.12 -11.73
C LYS A 216 -6.41 -2.79 -11.00
N ASP A 217 -6.68 -2.79 -9.70
CA ASP A 217 -6.82 -1.57 -8.93
C ASP A 217 -5.53 -1.19 -8.19
N PHE A 218 -4.52 -2.08 -8.17
CA PHE A 218 -3.23 -1.86 -7.49
C PHE A 218 -2.52 -0.57 -7.92
N PHE A 219 -2.73 -0.19 -9.18
CA PHE A 219 -2.13 1.00 -9.78
C PHE A 219 -3.19 2.03 -10.19
N ASN A 220 -4.44 1.91 -9.75
CA ASN A 220 -5.46 2.91 -10.09
C ASN A 220 -5.22 4.26 -9.39
N GLU A 221 -4.44 4.30 -8.31
CA GLU A 221 -4.02 5.52 -7.61
C GLU A 221 -2.91 6.31 -8.35
N LEU A 222 -2.68 6.05 -9.65
CA LEU A 222 -1.54 6.61 -10.40
C LEU A 222 -1.89 7.57 -11.54
N ASN A 223 -3.16 7.81 -11.81
CA ASN A 223 -3.61 8.72 -12.87
C ASN A 223 -4.32 9.94 -12.30
#